data_AF-A0A2I0N4K7-F1
#
_entry.id   AF-A0A2I0N4K7-F1
#
_cell.length_a   1.000
_cell.length_b   1.000
_cell.length_c   1.000
_cell.angle_alpha   90.00
_cell.angle_beta   90.00
_cell.angle_gamma   90.00
#
_symmetry.space_group_name_H-M   'P 1'
#
loop_
_entity.id
_entity.type
_entity.pdbx_description
1 polymer ?
#
loop_
_entity_poly.entity_id
_entity_poly.type
_entity_poly.pdbx_seq_one_letter_code
_entity_poly.pdbx_strand_id
1 'polypeptide(L)' 'SYRGILTINASAWQSQTSYQATMGIKPDPAKVALVDLKTLRSTVKSFGE' A
#
# COMPACT_ATOMS: atom_id res chain seq x y z
N SER A 1 1.45 7.25 -12.15
CA SER A 1 2.44 6.97 -13.21
C SER A 1 3.26 8.23 -13.42
N TYR A 2 4.58 8.16 -13.26
CA TYR A 2 5.47 9.29 -13.47
C TYR A 2 6.44 8.94 -14.59
N ARG A 3 6.40 9.70 -15.71
CA ARG A 3 7.25 9.46 -16.89
C ARG A 3 7.19 8.02 -17.42
N GLY A 4 6.00 7.41 -17.41
CA GLY A 4 5.80 6.01 -17.83
C GLY A 4 6.20 4.96 -16.80
N ILE A 5 6.72 5.37 -15.63
CA ILE A 5 7.06 4.47 -14.53
C ILE A 5 5.88 4.35 -13.58
N LEU A 6 5.44 3.11 -13.34
CA LEU A 6 4.44 2.79 -12.33
C LEU A 6 5.12 2.60 -10.98
N THR A 7 4.96 3.57 -10.08
CA THR A 7 5.43 3.51 -8.69
C THR A 7 4.32 3.03 -7.78
N ILE A 8 4.59 2.03 -6.93
CA ILE A 8 3.60 1.42 -6.03
C ILE A 8 4.14 1.42 -4.61
N ASN A 9 3.33 1.88 -3.65
CA ASN A 9 3.51 1.60 -2.24
C ASN A 9 2.43 0.58 -1.83
N ALA A 10 2.84 -0.62 -1.44
CA ALA A 10 1.96 -1.77 -1.26
C ALA A 10 1.41 -1.91 0.17
N SER A 11 1.23 -0.81 0.90
CA SER A 11 0.69 -0.84 2.27
C SER A 11 1.61 -1.68 3.20
N ALA A 12 1.08 -2.20 4.30
CA ALA A 12 1.75 -3.07 5.23
C ALA A 12 0.80 -4.20 5.68
N TRP A 13 1.36 -5.28 6.20
CA TRP A 13 0.57 -6.32 6.90
C TRP A 13 0.61 -6.16 8.42
N GLN A 14 1.38 -5.21 8.91
CA GLN A 14 1.57 -4.95 10.33
C GLN A 14 0.64 -3.83 10.80
N SER A 15 -0.06 -4.07 11.90
CA SER A 15 -0.83 -3.04 12.63
C SER A 15 0.09 -1.97 13.22
N GLN A 16 -0.49 -0.84 13.64
CA GLN A 16 0.26 0.27 14.24
C GLN A 16 1.07 -0.19 15.45
N THR A 17 2.38 0.10 15.43
CA THR A 17 3.28 -0.16 16.56
C THR A 17 3.29 1.00 17.55
N SER A 18 3.74 0.76 18.78
CA SER A 18 3.88 1.81 19.81
C SER A 18 4.80 2.94 19.36
N TYR A 19 5.92 2.60 18.71
CA TYR A 19 6.82 3.60 18.13
C TYR A 19 6.13 4.44 17.05
N GLN A 20 5.38 3.81 16.15
CA GLN A 20 4.63 4.52 15.11
C GLN A 20 3.59 5.46 15.73
N ALA A 21 2.89 5.06 16.79
CA ALA A 21 1.97 5.92 17.51
C ALA A 21 2.67 7.14 18.12
N THR A 22 3.81 6.95 18.78
CA THR A 22 4.62 8.03 19.35
C THR A 22 5.15 9.00 18.29
N MET A 23 5.44 8.49 17.09
CA MET A 23 5.95 9.29 15.96
C MET A 23 4.84 9.87 15.07
N GLY A 24 3.56 9.68 15.42
CA GLY A 24 2.43 10.16 14.61
C GLY A 24 2.27 9.45 13.26
N ILE A 25 2.87 8.26 13.09
CA ILE A 25 2.77 7.45 11.88
C ILE A 25 1.51 6.60 11.96
N LYS A 26 0.59 6.80 11.01
CA LYS A 26 -0.61 5.97 10.85
C LYS A 26 -0.40 5.01 9.68
N PRO A 27 -0.11 3.71 9.92
CA PRO A 27 -0.03 2.74 8.84
C PRO A 27 -1.43 2.50 8.27
N ASP A 28 -1.45 1.99 7.04
CA ASP A 28 -2.66 1.64 6.33
C ASP A 28 -2.64 0.14 6.01
N PRO A 29 -2.81 -0.76 7.01
CA PRO A 29 -2.53 -2.17 6.84
C PRO A 29 -3.59 -2.93 6.02
N ALA A 30 -3.27 -4.17 5.66
CA ALA A 30 -4.17 -5.12 5.00
C ALA A 30 -4.69 -4.63 3.64
N LYS A 31 -3.83 -3.99 2.84
CA LYS A 31 -4.13 -3.65 1.45
C LYS A 31 -3.10 -4.29 0.51
N VAL A 32 -3.57 -4.78 -0.63
CA VAL A 32 -2.75 -5.43 -1.65
C VAL A 32 -2.91 -4.70 -2.97
N ALA A 33 -1.79 -4.33 -3.58
CA ALA A 33 -1.75 -3.80 -4.93
C ALA A 33 -1.68 -4.95 -5.95
N LEU A 34 -2.70 -5.07 -6.80
CA LEU A 34 -2.75 -5.98 -7.94
C LEU A 34 -2.39 -5.22 -9.21
N VAL A 35 -1.42 -5.74 -9.98
CA VAL A 35 -0.92 -5.09 -11.19
C VAL A 35 -1.11 -6.00 -12.39
N ASP A 36 -1.77 -5.48 -13.42
CA ASP A 36 -1.78 -6.08 -14.75
C ASP A 36 -0.48 -5.71 -15.48
N LEU A 37 0.36 -6.69 -15.79
CA LEU A 37 1.65 -6.48 -16.44
C LEU A 37 1.56 -6.11 -17.92
N LYS A 38 0.45 -6.46 -18.60
CA LYS A 38 0.23 -6.12 -20.01
C LYS A 38 -0.14 -4.65 -20.16
N THR A 39 -0.93 -4.13 -19.22
CA THR A 39 -1.46 -2.76 -19.29
C THR A 39 -0.81 -1.79 -18.30
N LEU A 40 0.01 -2.30 -17.37
CA LEU A 40 0.56 -1.58 -16.22
C LEU A 40 -0.51 -0.83 -15.39
N ARG A 41 -1.73 -1.38 -15.34
CA ARG A 41 -2.81 -0.86 -14.51
C ARG A 41 -2.75 -1.53 -13.14
N SER A 42 -2.87 -0.73 -12.08
CA SER A 42 -2.90 -1.20 -10.70
C SER A 42 -4.29 -1.03 -10.08
N THR A 43 -4.74 -2.00 -9.30
CA THR A 43 -5.92 -1.92 -8.44
C THR A 43 -5.53 -2.27 -7.01
N VAL A 44 -6.23 -1.72 -6.01
CA VAL A 44 -5.97 -2.01 -4.59
C VAL A 44 -7.13 -2.80 -4.03
N LYS A 45 -6.86 -3.95 -3.41
CA LYS A 45 -7.83 -4.71 -2.62
C LYS A 45 -7.54 -4.55 -1.14
N SER A 46 -8.58 -4.32 -0.35
CA SER A 46 -8.49 -4.24 1.12
C SER A 46 -9.03 -5.52 1.75
N PHE A 47 -8.36 -5.97 2.80
CA PHE A 47 -8.65 -7.17 3.59
C PHE A 47 -8.76 -6.85 5.09
N GLY A 48 -8.69 -5.57 5.47
CA GLY A 48 -9.10 -5.15 6.81
C GLY A 48 -10.62 -5.18 6.91
N GLU A 49 -11.15 -5.45 8.10
CA GLU A 49 -12.58 -5.25 8.41
C GLU A 49 -13.04 -3.81 8.15
#